data_AF-A0AAN9HTK4-F1
#
_entry.id   AF-A0AAN9HTK4-F1
#
_cell.length_a   1.000
_cell.length_b   1.000
_cell.length_c   1.000
_cell.angle_alpha   90.00
_cell.angle_beta   90.00
_cell.angle_gamma   90.00
#
_symmetry.space_group_name_H-M   'P 1'
#
loop_
_entity.id
_entity.type
_entity.pdbx_description
1 polymer ?
#
loop_
_entity_poly.entity_id
_entity_poly.type
_entity_poly.pdbx_seq_one_letter_code
_entity_poly.pdbx_strand_id
1 'polypeptide(L)'
;MFNFFADIVNNYINCIEYKTVPSKILSYEASDDPVYNGYRSAVESTSKEDALMGFAVWEPPHGHYKMFKYPWKNYVKVSGALRHCAFMVMALHGCILSEIQAPAEKRHVFRIELQRVGSEGAKVLRDLGNKLKKMEKLGREDLLHEVHEATEELQQKIDKKSYILVNSESWEIGNHPRDEEGDHPQGLFNMDEERKFLEHKSLSEAELDLRSVEVPQNWGIGNLTSGNNPAVPAAISLENVSKTYESASALSLTTFTSLLIEFVARLQNLVDSFEELGEKANFVDPPEQQEPVAVPSDGFWTRLLNCLKFWD
;
A
#
# COMPACT_ATOMS: atom_id res chain seq x y z
N MET A 1 -9.41 -8.39 7.64
CA MET A 1 -8.42 -7.48 7.00
C MET A 1 -7.53 -6.76 8.00
N PHE A 2 -8.07 -5.96 8.92
CA PHE A 2 -7.32 -4.99 9.74
C PHE A 2 -6.24 -5.59 10.65
N ASN A 3 -6.50 -6.76 11.22
CA ASN A 3 -5.54 -7.42 12.11
C ASN A 3 -4.31 -7.95 11.36
N PHE A 4 -4.43 -8.18 10.05
CA PHE A 4 -3.45 -8.93 9.27
C PHE A 4 -2.57 -8.05 8.38
N PHE A 5 -2.90 -6.77 8.21
CA PHE A 5 -2.13 -5.87 7.35
C PHE A 5 -0.71 -5.61 7.89
N ALA A 6 -0.59 -5.33 9.18
CA ALA A 6 0.72 -5.19 9.82
C ALA A 6 1.51 -6.52 9.80
N ASP A 7 0.82 -7.65 9.90
CA ASP A 7 1.43 -8.98 9.86
C ASP A 7 2.04 -9.28 8.47
N ILE A 8 1.38 -8.87 7.38
CA ILE A 8 1.93 -8.97 6.02
C ILE A 8 3.28 -8.26 5.94
N VAL A 9 3.36 -7.02 6.44
CA VAL A 9 4.60 -6.26 6.41
C VAL A 9 5.70 -6.93 7.26
N ASN A 10 5.34 -7.42 8.45
CA ASN A 10 6.28 -8.15 9.30
C ASN A 10 6.78 -9.44 8.66
N ASN A 11 5.89 -10.21 8.03
CA ASN A 11 6.23 -11.45 7.34
C ASN A 11 7.16 -11.20 6.14
N TYR A 12 6.92 -10.11 5.39
CA TYR A 12 7.79 -9.69 4.31
C TYR A 12 9.21 -9.36 4.80
N ILE A 13 9.34 -8.63 5.92
CA ILE A 13 10.64 -8.24 6.47
C ILE A 13 11.40 -9.45 7.03
N ASN A 14 10.70 -10.33 7.75
CA ASN A 14 11.30 -11.49 8.42
C ASN A 14 11.69 -12.60 7.44
N CYS A 15 11.44 -12.43 6.14
CA CYS A 15 11.72 -13.43 5.10
C CYS A 15 11.24 -14.81 5.53
N ILE A 16 10.01 -14.89 6.06
CA ILE A 16 9.38 -16.19 6.29
C ILE A 16 9.22 -16.79 4.91
N GLU A 17 10.15 -17.66 4.53
CA GLU A 17 10.00 -18.55 3.39
C GLU A 17 8.77 -19.41 3.70
N TYR A 18 7.61 -18.98 3.21
CA TYR A 18 6.56 -19.93 2.87
C TYR A 18 7.27 -21.02 2.07
N LYS A 19 7.14 -22.29 2.50
CA LYS A 19 7.68 -23.43 1.75
C LYS A 19 7.39 -23.17 0.28
N THR A 20 8.43 -22.91 -0.49
CA THR A 20 8.34 -22.49 -1.89
C THR A 20 7.49 -23.53 -2.59
N VAL A 21 6.22 -23.21 -2.83
CA VAL A 21 5.37 -24.05 -3.64
C VAL A 21 5.89 -23.82 -5.05
N PRO A 22 6.56 -24.81 -5.68
CA PRO A 22 7.07 -24.61 -7.02
C PRO A 22 5.89 -24.22 -7.89
N SER A 23 6.05 -23.26 -8.80
CA SER A 23 5.05 -22.84 -9.80
C SER A 23 4.36 -23.99 -10.58
N LYS A 24 4.85 -25.23 -10.45
CA LYS A 24 4.22 -26.48 -10.93
C LYS A 24 3.04 -26.98 -10.09
N ILE A 25 2.72 -26.40 -8.93
CA ILE A 25 1.61 -26.83 -8.08
C ILE A 25 0.62 -25.68 -7.92
N LEU A 26 -0.31 -25.60 -8.88
CA LEU A 26 -1.54 -24.79 -8.88
C LEU A 26 -2.56 -25.29 -7.83
N SER A 27 -2.10 -25.75 -6.66
CA SER A 27 -2.95 -26.27 -5.59
C SER A 27 -2.50 -25.80 -4.20
N TYR A 28 -1.93 -24.60 -4.10
CA TYR A 28 -1.94 -23.92 -2.81
C TYR A 28 -3.38 -23.53 -2.51
N GLU A 29 -4.04 -24.35 -1.71
CA GLU A 29 -5.32 -24.01 -1.09
C GLU A 29 -5.01 -22.98 0.00
N ALA A 30 -4.86 -21.72 -0.40
CA ALA A 30 -4.73 -20.57 0.51
C ALA A 30 -5.97 -20.40 1.41
N SER A 31 -6.96 -21.30 1.32
CA SER A 31 -8.24 -21.26 2.02
C SER A 31 -8.10 -21.26 3.55
N ASP A 32 -6.99 -21.77 4.09
CA ASP A 32 -6.80 -21.87 5.54
C ASP A 32 -5.93 -20.74 6.12
N ASP A 33 -5.35 -19.86 5.29
CA ASP A 33 -4.58 -18.73 5.79
C ASP A 33 -5.53 -17.62 6.31
N PRO A 34 -5.48 -17.28 7.61
CA PRO A 34 -6.30 -16.21 8.18
C PRO A 34 -6.09 -14.85 7.50
N VAL A 35 -4.88 -14.58 7.02
CA VAL A 35 -4.52 -13.35 6.30
C VAL A 35 -5.26 -13.30 4.96
N TYR A 36 -5.18 -14.38 4.19
CA TYR A 36 -5.84 -14.53 2.91
C TYR A 36 -7.36 -14.36 3.02
N ASN A 37 -7.98 -15.09 3.95
CA ASN A 37 -9.42 -14.98 4.22
C ASN A 37 -9.83 -13.56 4.62
N GLY A 38 -8.96 -12.87 5.36
CA GLY A 38 -9.21 -11.55 5.89
C GLY A 38 -9.39 -10.45 4.83
N TYR A 39 -8.66 -10.47 3.72
CA TYR A 39 -8.85 -9.51 2.62
C TYR A 39 -9.75 -10.08 1.50
N ARG A 40 -9.76 -11.40 1.30
CA ARG A 40 -10.63 -12.07 0.32
C ARG A 40 -12.11 -11.77 0.57
N SER A 41 -12.53 -11.81 1.84
CA SER A 41 -13.91 -11.52 2.21
C SER A 41 -14.36 -10.12 1.81
N ALA A 42 -13.44 -9.15 1.78
CA ALA A 42 -13.74 -7.79 1.32
C ALA A 42 -13.73 -7.73 -0.21
N VAL A 43 -12.77 -8.37 -0.88
CA VAL A 43 -12.72 -8.38 -2.36
C VAL A 43 -13.96 -9.04 -2.97
N GLU A 44 -14.45 -10.12 -2.37
CA GLU A 44 -15.59 -10.90 -2.88
C GLU A 44 -16.96 -10.43 -2.35
N SER A 45 -17.03 -9.32 -1.59
CA SER A 45 -18.26 -8.89 -0.92
C SER A 45 -19.29 -8.21 -1.83
N THR A 46 -18.93 -7.79 -3.04
CA THR A 46 -19.75 -6.94 -3.93
C THR A 46 -21.19 -7.47 -4.11
N SER A 47 -21.37 -8.73 -4.50
CA SER A 47 -22.70 -9.28 -4.75
C SER A 47 -23.55 -9.37 -3.48
N LYS A 48 -22.92 -9.66 -2.34
CA LYS A 48 -23.58 -9.70 -1.04
C LYS A 48 -24.00 -8.30 -0.59
N GLU A 49 -23.17 -7.29 -0.80
CA GLU A 49 -23.46 -5.90 -0.49
C GLU A 49 -24.64 -5.36 -1.31
N ASP A 50 -24.64 -5.62 -2.63
CA ASP A 50 -25.73 -5.19 -3.52
C ASP A 50 -27.07 -5.83 -3.13
N ALA A 51 -27.05 -7.13 -2.80
CA ALA A 51 -28.22 -7.83 -2.30
C ALA A 51 -28.72 -7.22 -0.96
N LEU A 52 -27.82 -7.02 0.02
CA LEU A 52 -28.17 -6.42 1.31
C LEU A 52 -28.72 -5.00 1.16
N MET A 53 -28.13 -4.19 0.29
CA MET A 53 -28.61 -2.84 0.00
C MET A 53 -30.02 -2.88 -0.60
N GLY A 54 -30.29 -3.81 -1.52
CA GLY A 54 -31.62 -4.01 -2.10
C GLY A 54 -32.69 -4.33 -1.06
N PHE A 55 -32.37 -5.12 -0.02
CA PHE A 55 -33.27 -5.39 1.09
C PHE A 55 -33.41 -4.20 2.05
N ALA A 56 -32.30 -3.56 2.40
CA ALA A 56 -32.25 -2.49 3.39
C ALA A 56 -33.09 -1.26 2.99
N VAL A 57 -33.24 -0.98 1.68
CA VAL A 57 -34.09 0.11 1.17
C VAL A 57 -35.56 -0.03 1.60
N TRP A 58 -36.02 -1.25 1.88
CA TRP A 58 -37.40 -1.52 2.33
C TRP A 58 -37.57 -1.52 3.84
N GLU A 59 -36.48 -1.43 4.61
CA GLU A 59 -36.56 -1.49 6.07
C GLU A 59 -37.18 -0.20 6.62
N PRO A 60 -38.22 -0.31 7.47
CA PRO A 60 -38.72 0.85 8.19
C PRO A 60 -37.65 1.39 9.16
N PRO A 61 -37.69 2.67 9.54
CA PRO A 61 -36.73 3.23 10.51
C PRO A 61 -36.74 2.44 11.83
N HIS A 62 -35.58 1.99 12.29
CA HIS A 62 -35.46 1.13 13.47
C HIS A 62 -34.06 1.19 14.08
N GLY A 63 -33.90 0.71 15.33
CA GLY A 63 -32.57 0.50 15.93
C GLY A 63 -31.71 1.76 15.92
N HIS A 64 -30.51 1.69 15.33
CA HIS A 64 -29.63 2.86 15.11
C HIS A 64 -29.93 3.57 13.77
N TYR A 65 -30.73 2.95 12.91
CA TYR A 65 -31.14 3.40 11.59
C TYR A 65 -32.47 4.19 11.64
N LYS A 66 -32.59 5.19 12.53
CA LYS A 66 -33.85 5.89 12.84
C LYS A 66 -34.15 7.08 11.91
N MET A 67 -33.90 6.96 10.60
CA MET A 67 -34.15 8.04 9.65
C MET A 67 -34.94 7.57 8.43
N PHE A 68 -35.89 8.38 7.97
CA PHE A 68 -36.61 8.14 6.72
C PHE A 68 -35.64 8.29 5.53
N LYS A 69 -35.67 7.33 4.59
CA LYS A 69 -34.71 7.25 3.47
C LYS A 69 -33.24 7.23 3.93
N TYR A 70 -32.91 6.23 4.74
CA TYR A 70 -31.55 6.02 5.23
C TYR A 70 -30.53 5.83 4.08
N PRO A 71 -29.28 6.34 4.19
CA PRO A 71 -28.33 6.41 3.07
C PRO A 71 -27.59 5.08 2.82
N TRP A 72 -28.31 4.00 2.53
CA TRP A 72 -27.73 2.67 2.30
C TRP A 72 -26.66 2.64 1.18
N LYS A 73 -26.81 3.49 0.15
CA LYS A 73 -25.84 3.61 -0.94
C LYS A 73 -24.46 4.09 -0.46
N ASN A 74 -24.41 4.88 0.61
CA ASN A 74 -23.14 5.36 1.17
C ASN A 74 -22.36 4.24 1.87
N TYR A 75 -23.03 3.24 2.43
CA TYR A 75 -22.35 2.03 2.94
C TYR A 75 -21.68 1.24 1.82
N VAL A 76 -22.36 1.10 0.67
CA VAL A 76 -21.77 0.45 -0.52
C VAL A 76 -20.58 1.27 -1.05
N LYS A 77 -20.66 2.61 -1.00
CA LYS A 77 -19.54 3.49 -1.37
C LYS A 77 -18.31 3.28 -0.47
N VAL A 78 -18.51 3.27 0.86
CA VAL A 78 -17.43 2.97 1.84
C VAL A 78 -16.83 1.59 1.57
N SER A 79 -17.66 0.58 1.34
CA SER A 79 -17.15 -0.75 1.03
C SER A 79 -16.40 -0.81 -0.30
N GLY A 80 -16.83 -0.05 -1.31
CA GLY A 80 -16.09 0.15 -2.56
C GLY A 80 -14.68 0.67 -2.33
N ALA A 81 -14.53 1.74 -1.54
CA ALA A 81 -13.22 2.28 -1.19
C ALA A 81 -12.37 1.26 -0.39
N LEU A 82 -12.98 0.52 0.54
CA LEU A 82 -12.31 -0.53 1.30
C LEU A 82 -11.81 -1.67 0.39
N ARG A 83 -12.59 -2.05 -0.63
CA ARG A 83 -12.18 -3.03 -1.65
C ARG A 83 -10.94 -2.58 -2.42
N HIS A 84 -10.84 -1.30 -2.76
CA HIS A 84 -9.64 -0.77 -3.41
C HIS A 84 -8.40 -0.84 -2.50
N CYS A 85 -8.56 -0.67 -1.18
CA CYS A 85 -7.50 -0.93 -0.21
C CYS A 85 -7.16 -2.43 -0.16
N ALA A 86 -8.18 -3.30 -0.16
CA ALA A 86 -8.03 -4.76 -0.14
C ALA A 86 -7.19 -5.29 -1.31
N PHE A 87 -7.34 -4.72 -2.52
CA PHE A 87 -6.53 -5.11 -3.68
C PHE A 87 -5.03 -4.86 -3.45
N MET A 88 -4.66 -3.79 -2.75
CA MET A 88 -3.26 -3.52 -2.41
C MET A 88 -2.74 -4.49 -1.37
N VAL A 89 -3.55 -4.81 -0.35
CA VAL A 89 -3.22 -5.85 0.63
C VAL A 89 -3.01 -7.21 -0.05
N MET A 90 -3.87 -7.56 -1.01
CA MET A 90 -3.73 -8.79 -1.81
C MET A 90 -2.43 -8.78 -2.63
N ALA A 91 -2.09 -7.65 -3.26
CA ALA A 91 -0.85 -7.52 -4.02
C ALA A 91 0.40 -7.63 -3.11
N LEU A 92 0.39 -6.97 -1.95
CA LEU A 92 1.45 -7.07 -0.93
C LEU A 92 1.60 -8.51 -0.43
N HIS A 93 0.49 -9.21 -0.19
CA HIS A 93 0.54 -10.63 0.16
C HIS A 93 1.13 -11.48 -0.98
N GLY A 94 0.81 -11.16 -2.24
CA GLY A 94 1.43 -11.75 -3.42
C GLY A 94 2.96 -11.57 -3.46
N CYS A 95 3.48 -10.41 -3.04
CA CYS A 95 4.93 -10.18 -2.95
C CYS A 95 5.62 -11.11 -1.95
N ILE A 96 4.93 -11.53 -0.89
CA ILE A 96 5.46 -12.46 0.12
C ILE A 96 5.49 -13.91 -0.41
N LEU A 97 4.54 -14.24 -1.28
CA LEU A 97 4.44 -15.56 -1.92
C LEU A 97 5.28 -15.66 -3.21
N SER A 98 5.89 -14.56 -3.65
CA SER A 98 6.66 -14.50 -4.90
C SER A 98 7.96 -15.33 -4.82
N GLU A 99 8.28 -16.05 -5.89
CA GLU A 99 9.55 -16.79 -6.03
C GLU A 99 10.76 -15.84 -6.11
N ILE A 100 10.57 -14.66 -6.72
CA ILE A 100 11.61 -13.63 -6.84
C ILE A 100 11.34 -12.58 -5.75
N GLN A 101 12.29 -12.48 -4.84
CA GLN A 101 12.12 -11.77 -3.59
C GLN A 101 13.44 -11.12 -3.20
N ALA A 102 13.41 -9.88 -2.73
CA ALA A 102 14.63 -9.15 -2.35
C ALA A 102 15.38 -9.89 -1.22
N PRO A 103 16.72 -9.91 -1.20
CA PRO A 103 17.47 -10.47 -0.08
C PRO A 103 17.07 -9.82 1.25
N ALA A 104 17.12 -10.59 2.34
CA ALA A 104 16.72 -10.13 3.67
C ALA A 104 17.47 -8.87 4.08
N GLU A 105 18.77 -8.80 3.77
CA GLU A 105 19.67 -7.69 4.10
C GLU A 105 19.16 -6.38 3.50
N LYS A 106 18.67 -6.42 2.25
CA LYS A 106 18.12 -5.23 1.57
C LYS A 106 16.79 -4.79 2.20
N ARG A 107 15.93 -5.74 2.59
CA ARG A 107 14.64 -5.43 3.26
C ARG A 107 14.85 -4.81 4.64
N HIS A 108 15.82 -5.32 5.40
CA HIS A 108 16.10 -4.86 6.76
C HIS A 108 16.53 -3.38 6.82
N VAL A 109 17.09 -2.84 5.74
CA VAL A 109 17.44 -1.40 5.65
C VAL A 109 16.21 -0.50 5.79
N PHE A 110 15.05 -0.96 5.35
CA PHE A 110 13.76 -0.24 5.37
C PHE A 110 12.81 -0.77 6.45
N ARG A 111 13.28 -1.65 7.35
CA ARG A 111 12.44 -2.36 8.31
C ARG A 111 11.59 -1.41 9.16
N ILE A 112 12.20 -0.38 9.71
CA ILE A 112 11.55 0.54 10.66
C ILE A 112 10.44 1.29 9.93
N GLU A 113 10.75 1.85 8.77
CA GLU A 113 9.84 2.67 7.98
C GLU A 113 8.68 1.83 7.44
N LEU A 114 8.96 0.64 6.88
CA LEU A 114 7.92 -0.29 6.43
C LEU A 114 6.98 -0.69 7.57
N GLN A 115 7.54 -1.07 8.74
CA GLN A 115 6.74 -1.45 9.91
C GLN A 115 5.85 -0.30 10.40
N ARG A 116 6.39 0.92 10.46
CA ARG A 116 5.64 2.10 10.89
C ARG A 116 4.44 2.34 9.98
N VAL A 117 4.65 2.38 8.66
CA VAL A 117 3.56 2.54 7.68
C VAL A 117 2.53 1.41 7.79
N GLY A 118 2.98 0.17 7.94
CA GLY A 118 2.11 -0.99 8.16
C GLY A 118 1.25 -0.87 9.42
N SER A 119 1.85 -0.42 10.53
CA SER A 119 1.18 -0.27 11.83
C SER A 119 0.18 0.89 11.86
N GLU A 120 0.56 2.06 11.36
CA GLU A 120 -0.31 3.23 11.31
C GLU A 120 -1.45 3.02 10.29
N GLY A 121 -1.17 2.42 9.13
CA GLY A 121 -2.21 2.03 8.18
C GLY A 121 -3.22 1.03 8.76
N ALA A 122 -2.76 0.04 9.55
CA ALA A 122 -3.64 -0.89 10.25
C ALA A 122 -4.49 -0.21 11.33
N LYS A 123 -3.91 0.78 12.03
CA LYS A 123 -4.59 1.59 13.05
C LYS A 123 -5.74 2.40 12.43
N VAL A 124 -5.49 3.11 11.32
CA VAL A 124 -6.54 3.85 10.58
C VAL A 124 -7.71 2.94 10.23
N LEU A 125 -7.44 1.78 9.62
CA LEU A 125 -8.50 0.87 9.23
C LEU A 125 -9.28 0.30 10.43
N ARG A 126 -8.59 0.03 11.55
CA ARG A 126 -9.21 -0.45 12.80
C ARG A 126 -10.11 0.61 13.42
N ASP A 127 -9.65 1.85 13.44
CA ASP A 127 -10.40 2.98 14.02
C ASP A 127 -11.64 3.30 13.19
N LEU A 128 -11.53 3.32 11.86
CA LEU A 128 -12.68 3.42 10.95
C LEU A 128 -13.68 2.29 11.18
N GLY A 129 -13.21 1.04 11.30
CA GLY A 129 -14.08 -0.11 11.58
C GLY A 129 -14.81 0.00 12.92
N ASN A 130 -14.12 0.47 13.96
CA ASN A 130 -14.69 0.69 15.29
C ASN A 130 -15.73 1.83 15.27
N LYS A 131 -15.43 2.95 14.62
CA LYS A 131 -16.35 4.08 14.47
C LYS A 131 -17.58 3.71 13.64
N LEU A 132 -17.41 2.97 12.55
CA LEU A 132 -18.52 2.45 11.74
C LEU A 132 -19.46 1.57 12.58
N LYS A 133 -18.89 0.68 13.40
CA LYS A 133 -19.65 -0.23 14.27
C LYS A 133 -20.47 0.52 15.31
N LYS A 134 -19.93 1.62 15.84
CA LYS A 134 -20.60 2.48 16.83
C LYS A 134 -21.49 3.56 16.19
N MET A 135 -21.40 3.75 14.87
CA MET A 135 -22.01 4.88 14.14
C MET A 135 -21.59 6.23 14.71
N GLU A 136 -20.29 6.38 14.94
CA GLU A 136 -19.65 7.59 15.44
C GLU A 136 -18.92 8.33 14.30
N LYS A 137 -18.98 9.65 14.29
CA LYS A 137 -18.23 10.49 13.34
C LYS A 137 -16.72 10.42 13.60
N LEU A 138 -15.96 10.92 12.64
CA LEU A 138 -14.54 11.17 12.81
C LEU A 138 -14.33 12.28 13.84
N GLY A 139 -13.22 12.20 14.56
CA GLY A 139 -12.82 13.24 15.51
C GLY A 139 -12.31 14.50 14.80
N ARG A 140 -11.89 15.49 15.58
CA ARG A 140 -11.25 16.70 15.03
C ARG A 140 -9.80 16.42 14.62
N GLU A 141 -9.24 15.36 15.16
CA GLU A 141 -7.90 14.87 14.85
C GLU A 141 -7.88 14.21 13.47
N ASP A 142 -6.87 14.56 12.68
CA ASP A 142 -6.65 13.96 11.37
C ASP A 142 -6.13 12.54 11.54
N LEU A 143 -6.99 11.55 11.26
CA LEU A 143 -6.63 10.13 11.34
C LEU A 143 -5.48 9.75 10.41
N LEU A 144 -5.28 10.49 9.32
CA LEU A 144 -4.29 10.15 8.30
C LEU A 144 -2.92 10.78 8.58
N HIS A 145 -2.82 11.71 9.53
CA HIS A 145 -1.59 12.45 9.80
C HIS A 145 -0.39 11.53 10.06
N GLU A 146 -0.52 10.60 11.01
CA GLU A 146 0.53 9.66 11.40
C GLU A 146 0.95 8.73 10.26
N VAL A 147 0.00 8.25 9.45
CA VAL A 147 0.32 7.34 8.34
C VAL A 147 0.96 8.10 7.17
N HIS A 148 0.59 9.36 6.94
CA HIS A 148 1.25 10.21 5.96
C HIS A 148 2.68 10.56 6.39
N GLU A 149 2.90 10.92 7.66
CA GLU A 149 4.25 11.18 8.18
C GLU A 149 5.14 9.93 8.04
N ALA A 150 4.64 8.75 8.45
CA ALA A 150 5.37 7.49 8.29
C ALA A 150 5.69 7.17 6.81
N THR A 151 4.80 7.54 5.89
CA THR A 151 4.99 7.35 4.45
C THR A 151 6.05 8.31 3.90
N GLU A 152 6.06 9.55 4.38
CA GLU A 152 7.09 10.52 4.02
C GLU A 152 8.48 10.06 4.49
N GLU A 153 8.60 9.57 5.72
CA GLU A 153 9.86 8.99 6.22
C GLU A 153 10.32 7.80 5.38
N LEU A 154 9.39 6.92 4.97
CA LEU A 154 9.69 5.81 4.07
C LEU A 154 10.23 6.33 2.73
N GLN A 155 9.57 7.34 2.14
CA GLN A 155 10.01 7.92 0.87
C GLN A 155 11.40 8.58 1.00
N GLN A 156 11.64 9.37 2.05
CA GLN A 156 12.95 9.97 2.33
C GLN A 156 14.03 8.90 2.50
N LYS A 157 13.71 7.78 3.16
CA LYS A 157 14.63 6.65 3.31
C LYS A 157 14.94 5.98 1.96
N ILE A 158 13.93 5.81 1.10
CA ILE A 158 14.08 5.30 -0.27
C ILE A 158 15.01 6.20 -1.07
N ASP A 159 14.81 7.51 -1.05
CA ASP A 159 15.62 8.45 -1.80
C ASP A 159 17.09 8.39 -1.36
N LYS A 160 17.33 8.37 -0.04
CA LYS A 160 18.67 8.24 0.56
C LYS A 160 19.33 6.89 0.26
N LYS A 161 18.55 5.83 0.04
CA LYS A 161 19.02 4.45 -0.16
C LYS A 161 18.72 3.91 -1.56
N SER A 162 18.49 4.80 -2.53
CA SER A 162 18.13 4.48 -3.91
C SER A 162 19.14 3.55 -4.59
N TYR A 163 20.42 3.66 -4.24
CA TYR A 163 21.50 2.78 -4.71
C TYR A 163 21.32 1.29 -4.34
N ILE A 164 20.44 0.96 -3.38
CA ILE A 164 20.12 -0.43 -3.02
C ILE A 164 19.07 -1.03 -3.97
N LEU A 165 18.20 -0.17 -4.52
CA LEU A 165 17.07 -0.54 -5.37
C LEU A 165 17.43 -0.54 -6.86
N VAL A 166 18.45 0.22 -7.25
CA VAL A 166 18.92 0.36 -8.64
C VAL A 166 20.36 -0.12 -8.72
N ASN A 167 20.67 -1.00 -9.68
CA ASN A 167 22.04 -1.38 -9.94
C ASN A 167 22.83 -0.17 -10.47
N SER A 168 23.79 0.34 -9.68
CA SER A 168 24.64 1.47 -10.05
C SER A 168 25.50 1.20 -11.28
N GLU A 169 25.83 -0.07 -11.54
CA GLU A 169 26.67 -0.48 -12.68
C GLU A 169 25.93 -0.42 -14.02
N SER A 170 24.60 -0.27 -14.02
CA SER A 170 23.80 -0.14 -15.25
C SER A 170 23.38 1.31 -15.55
N TRP A 171 23.93 2.31 -14.86
CA TRP A 171 23.59 3.71 -15.12
C TRP A 171 24.23 4.18 -16.43
N GLU A 172 23.40 4.46 -17.44
CA GLU A 172 23.84 4.97 -18.75
C GLU A 172 24.65 6.28 -18.65
N ILE A 173 24.43 7.07 -17.60
CA ILE A 173 25.11 8.36 -17.36
C ILE A 173 26.52 8.19 -16.78
N GLY A 174 26.81 7.06 -16.11
CA GLY A 174 28.11 6.76 -15.51
C GLY A 174 29.00 5.84 -16.35
N ASN A 175 28.39 5.08 -17.27
CA ASN A 175 29.08 4.16 -18.16
C ASN A 175 29.46 4.84 -19.48
N HIS A 176 30.38 5.81 -19.42
CA HIS A 176 31.15 6.08 -20.62
C HIS A 176 32.16 4.93 -20.78
N PRO A 177 32.27 4.29 -21.96
CA PRO A 177 33.39 3.41 -22.22
C PRO A 177 34.65 4.23 -21.95
N ARG A 178 35.47 3.82 -20.99
CA ARG A 178 36.84 4.30 -20.94
C ARG A 178 37.48 3.76 -22.21
N ASP A 179 37.61 4.62 -23.21
CA ASP A 179 38.46 4.33 -24.35
C ASP A 179 39.81 3.82 -23.80
N GLU A 180 40.17 2.63 -24.24
CA GLU A 180 41.42 1.98 -23.85
C GLU A 180 42.59 2.80 -24.38
N GLU A 181 43.16 3.66 -23.54
CA GLU A 181 44.51 4.17 -23.73
C GLU A 181 45.24 4.16 -22.40
N GLY A 182 46.25 3.29 -22.33
CA GLY A 182 46.94 2.93 -21.11
C GLY A 182 47.74 4.08 -20.51
N ASP A 183 47.74 4.16 -19.18
CA ASP A 183 48.95 4.04 -18.38
C ASP A 183 48.58 3.81 -16.90
N HIS A 184 49.31 2.95 -16.22
CA HIS A 184 49.25 2.80 -14.76
C HIS A 184 50.09 3.94 -14.12
N PRO A 185 49.74 4.43 -12.92
CA PRO A 185 50.36 3.82 -11.74
C PRO A 185 49.49 3.74 -10.49
N GLN A 186 50.05 2.99 -9.54
CA GLN A 186 49.51 2.42 -8.31
C GLN A 186 48.94 3.40 -7.27
N GLY A 187 47.89 2.92 -6.58
CA GLY A 187 47.85 2.85 -5.12
C GLY A 187 47.20 4.01 -4.36
N LEU A 188 46.06 3.74 -3.71
CA LEU A 188 45.92 3.81 -2.25
C LEU A 188 44.55 3.27 -1.82
N PHE A 189 44.53 2.15 -1.08
CA PHE A 189 43.47 1.91 -0.12
C PHE A 189 43.69 2.88 1.04
N ASN A 190 42.65 3.62 1.43
CA ASN A 190 42.46 4.07 2.81
C ASN A 190 40.97 4.37 3.02
N MET A 191 40.34 3.56 3.87
CA MET A 191 39.21 4.01 4.68
C MET A 191 39.73 5.08 5.64
N ASP A 192 39.09 6.23 5.69
CA ASP A 192 38.67 6.86 6.96
C ASP A 192 37.84 8.13 6.72
N GLU A 193 36.73 8.19 7.45
CA GLU A 193 36.14 9.33 8.16
C GLU A 193 35.79 10.67 7.46
N GLU A 194 34.50 11.00 7.59
CA GLU A 194 33.86 12.32 7.73
C GLU A 194 34.27 13.53 6.85
N ARG A 195 33.21 14.07 6.22
CA ARG A 195 33.02 15.46 5.77
C ARG A 195 33.82 15.92 4.55
N LYS A 196 33.12 15.92 3.42
CA LYS A 196 32.86 17.13 2.63
C LYS A 196 31.72 16.87 1.64
N PHE A 197 30.55 17.41 1.94
CA PHE A 197 29.53 17.68 0.92
C PHE A 197 30.16 18.64 -0.10
N LEU A 198 30.53 18.12 -1.26
CA LEU A 198 30.77 18.95 -2.43
C LEU A 198 29.43 19.15 -3.11
N GLU A 199 29.02 20.42 -3.09
CA GLU A 199 27.93 21.01 -3.83
C GLU A 199 28.11 20.70 -5.33
N HIS A 200 27.45 19.65 -5.81
CA HIS A 200 27.34 19.39 -7.24
C HIS A 200 26.03 19.99 -7.73
N LYS A 201 26.14 21.19 -8.32
CA LYS A 201 25.07 21.78 -9.13
C LYS A 201 24.76 20.80 -10.27
N SER A 202 23.63 20.11 -10.13
CA SER A 202 23.06 19.25 -11.18
C SER A 202 22.56 20.14 -12.32
N LEU A 203 23.25 20.14 -13.46
CA LEU A 203 22.75 20.69 -14.71
C LEU A 203 21.99 19.58 -15.44
N SER A 204 20.76 19.34 -15.01
CA SER A 204 19.86 18.38 -15.65
C SER A 204 19.01 19.11 -16.71
N GLU A 205 19.57 19.28 -17.90
CA GLU A 205 18.78 19.63 -19.09
C GLU A 205 19.04 18.55 -20.14
N ALA A 206 18.16 17.54 -20.17
CA ALA A 206 18.15 16.52 -21.21
C ALA A 206 17.30 17.04 -22.37
N GLU A 207 17.94 17.58 -23.39
CA GLU A 207 17.30 17.90 -24.67
C GLU A 207 17.08 16.59 -25.43
N LEU A 208 15.82 16.12 -25.50
CA LEU A 208 15.45 14.90 -26.22
C LEU A 208 15.36 15.20 -27.71
N ASP A 209 16.39 14.82 -28.49
CA ASP A 209 16.30 14.81 -29.95
C ASP A 209 15.46 13.61 -30.42
N LEU A 210 14.19 13.88 -30.77
CA LEU A 210 13.21 12.88 -31.21
C LEU A 210 13.40 12.42 -32.67
N ARG A 211 14.62 12.22 -33.13
CA ARG A 211 14.86 11.88 -34.54
C ARG A 211 15.88 10.78 -34.78
N SER A 212 15.47 9.53 -34.56
CA SER A 212 15.59 8.42 -35.53
C SER A 212 15.29 7.07 -34.84
N VAL A 213 14.07 6.57 -35.05
CA VAL A 213 13.75 5.16 -34.77
C VAL A 213 14.03 4.37 -36.04
N GLU A 214 15.13 3.62 -36.08
CA GLU A 214 15.27 2.51 -37.02
C GLU A 214 14.71 1.25 -36.35
N VAL A 215 13.62 0.74 -36.92
CA VAL A 215 12.96 -0.51 -36.52
C VAL A 215 13.74 -1.69 -37.10
N PRO A 216 14.27 -2.64 -36.31
CA PRO A 216 14.80 -3.88 -36.85
C PRO A 216 13.63 -4.79 -37.27
N GLN A 217 13.40 -4.85 -38.58
CA GLN A 217 12.41 -5.70 -39.22
C GLN A 217 13.05 -7.05 -39.59
N ASN A 218 12.99 -8.07 -38.73
CA ASN A 218 12.84 -9.48 -39.16
C ASN A 218 12.66 -10.46 -37.97
N TRP A 219 11.46 -11.02 -37.80
CA TRP A 219 11.28 -12.33 -37.16
C TRP A 219 10.83 -13.30 -38.26
N GLY A 220 11.81 -13.80 -39.02
CA GLY A 220 11.60 -14.78 -40.08
C GLY A 220 11.89 -16.19 -39.58
N ILE A 221 10.83 -16.96 -39.34
CA ILE A 221 10.87 -18.42 -39.22
C ILE A 221 11.24 -19.00 -40.60
N GLY A 222 12.34 -19.76 -40.69
CA GLY A 222 12.79 -20.36 -41.95
C GLY A 222 13.82 -21.47 -41.78
N ASN A 223 13.32 -22.71 -41.78
CA ASN A 223 13.89 -24.02 -42.18
C ASN A 223 15.39 -24.33 -42.09
N LEU A 224 15.64 -25.45 -41.39
CA LEU A 224 16.82 -26.32 -41.39
C LEU A 224 17.33 -26.69 -42.80
N THR A 225 18.64 -26.59 -43.03
CA THR A 225 19.46 -27.68 -43.62
C THR A 225 20.97 -27.47 -43.39
N SER A 226 21.56 -28.49 -42.77
CA SER A 226 22.88 -29.09 -43.04
C SER A 226 24.17 -28.25 -42.94
N GLY A 227 24.96 -28.50 -41.88
CA GLY A 227 26.42 -28.40 -41.96
C GLY A 227 27.17 -28.06 -40.66
N ASN A 228 27.55 -29.11 -39.92
CA ASN A 228 28.73 -29.21 -39.05
C ASN A 228 28.74 -28.60 -37.62
N ASN A 229 28.87 -29.54 -36.66
CA ASN A 229 29.38 -29.45 -35.28
C ASN A 229 28.43 -28.94 -34.17
N PRO A 230 28.15 -29.74 -33.12
CA PRO A 230 27.34 -29.31 -31.98
C PRO A 230 28.24 -28.62 -30.94
N ALA A 231 28.45 -27.32 -31.08
CA ALA A 231 28.77 -26.48 -29.92
C ALA A 231 27.44 -25.99 -29.35
N VAL A 232 27.05 -26.60 -28.24
CA VAL A 232 25.83 -26.30 -27.49
C VAL A 232 25.72 -24.78 -27.25
N PRO A 233 24.57 -24.13 -27.51
CA PRO A 233 24.33 -22.75 -27.08
C PRO A 233 24.00 -22.72 -25.57
N ALA A 234 24.83 -23.36 -24.74
CA ALA A 234 24.61 -23.49 -23.29
C ALA A 234 25.14 -22.29 -22.49
N ALA A 235 25.80 -21.34 -23.15
CA ALA A 235 26.37 -20.15 -22.53
C ALA A 235 25.56 -18.89 -22.89
N ILE A 236 24.23 -18.94 -22.83
CA ILE A 236 23.51 -17.76 -22.34
C ILE A 236 24.00 -17.61 -20.89
N SER A 237 25.03 -16.77 -20.73
CA SER A 237 25.94 -16.76 -19.58
C SER A 237 25.17 -16.83 -18.26
N LEU A 238 25.52 -17.79 -17.40
CA LEU A 238 25.04 -17.90 -16.01
C LEU A 238 25.14 -16.54 -15.28
N GLU A 239 26.14 -15.73 -15.66
CA GLU A 239 26.36 -14.38 -15.17
C GLU A 239 25.24 -13.40 -15.57
N ASN A 240 24.74 -13.48 -16.81
CA ASN A 240 23.62 -12.65 -17.28
C ASN A 240 22.32 -13.05 -16.58
N VAL A 241 22.13 -14.35 -16.32
CA VAL A 241 20.99 -14.85 -15.52
C VAL A 241 21.09 -14.38 -14.07
N SER A 242 22.27 -14.42 -13.46
CA SER A 242 22.53 -13.91 -12.09
C SER A 242 22.26 -12.42 -11.97
N LYS A 243 22.76 -11.61 -12.92
CA LYS A 243 22.53 -10.15 -12.97
C LYS A 243 21.04 -9.81 -13.17
N THR A 244 20.34 -10.60 -13.99
CA THR A 244 18.89 -10.46 -14.19
C THR A 244 18.11 -10.75 -12.91
N TYR A 245 18.46 -11.83 -12.20
CA TYR A 245 17.82 -12.18 -10.92
C TYR A 245 18.10 -11.13 -9.85
N GLU A 246 19.33 -10.63 -9.77
CA GLU A 246 19.69 -9.56 -8.82
C GLU A 246 18.86 -8.28 -9.07
N SER A 247 18.75 -7.88 -10.33
CA SER A 247 17.96 -6.71 -10.73
C SER A 247 16.47 -6.92 -10.45
N ALA A 248 15.93 -8.10 -10.77
CA ALA A 248 14.55 -8.47 -10.48
C ALA A 248 14.27 -8.53 -8.96
N SER A 249 15.23 -8.99 -8.15
CA SER A 249 15.12 -9.02 -6.69
C SER A 249 15.04 -7.61 -6.09
N ALA A 250 15.83 -6.66 -6.60
CA ALA A 250 15.77 -5.26 -6.16
C ALA A 250 14.44 -4.61 -6.55
N LEU A 251 13.96 -4.86 -7.78
CA LEU A 251 12.65 -4.40 -8.24
C LEU A 251 11.50 -4.93 -7.38
N SER A 252 11.60 -6.17 -6.86
CA SER A 252 10.56 -6.72 -5.97
C SER A 252 10.40 -5.92 -4.67
N LEU A 253 11.48 -5.36 -4.12
CA LEU A 253 11.43 -4.47 -2.95
C LEU A 253 10.79 -3.14 -3.32
N THR A 254 11.14 -2.57 -4.48
CA THR A 254 10.53 -1.35 -5.01
C THR A 254 9.02 -1.53 -5.25
N THR A 255 8.61 -2.69 -5.78
CA THR A 255 7.19 -3.02 -5.95
C THR A 255 6.48 -3.09 -4.61
N PHE A 256 7.08 -3.75 -3.61
CA PHE A 256 6.50 -3.84 -2.28
C PHE A 256 6.33 -2.46 -1.63
N THR A 257 7.36 -1.62 -1.65
CA THR A 257 7.29 -0.25 -1.10
C THR A 257 6.27 0.60 -1.84
N SER A 258 6.23 0.51 -3.17
CA SER A 258 5.26 1.25 -4.00
C SER A 258 3.82 0.85 -3.69
N LEU A 259 3.54 -0.45 -3.57
CA LEU A 259 2.21 -0.95 -3.20
C LEU A 259 1.79 -0.48 -1.79
N LEU A 260 2.75 -0.38 -0.87
CA LEU A 260 2.50 0.11 0.49
C LEU A 260 2.14 1.61 0.51
N ILE A 261 2.88 2.42 -0.27
CA ILE A 261 2.58 3.86 -0.43
C ILE A 261 1.22 4.05 -1.12
N GLU A 262 0.94 3.29 -2.17
CA GLU A 262 -0.33 3.30 -2.89
C GLU A 262 -1.51 2.89 -1.97
N PHE A 263 -1.30 1.93 -1.06
CA PHE A 263 -2.29 1.59 -0.04
C PHE A 263 -2.62 2.81 0.84
N VAL A 264 -1.61 3.57 1.29
CA VAL A 264 -1.83 4.79 2.10
C VAL A 264 -2.58 5.85 1.30
N ALA A 265 -2.22 6.06 0.03
CA ALA A 265 -2.94 6.99 -0.84
C ALA A 265 -4.44 6.63 -0.98
N ARG A 266 -4.78 5.33 -0.94
CA ARG A 266 -6.17 4.86 -1.01
C ARG A 266 -6.93 4.97 0.31
N LEU A 267 -6.24 5.07 1.46
CA LEU A 267 -6.89 5.32 2.74
C LEU A 267 -7.64 6.65 2.72
N GLN A 268 -7.14 7.66 2.01
CA GLN A 268 -7.83 8.95 1.85
C GLN A 268 -9.24 8.75 1.29
N ASN A 269 -9.36 8.03 0.17
CA ASN A 269 -10.67 7.76 -0.45
C ASN A 269 -11.63 7.02 0.49
N LEU A 270 -11.10 6.16 1.37
CA LEU A 270 -11.89 5.44 2.37
C LEU A 270 -12.35 6.36 3.49
N VAL A 271 -11.48 7.22 4.01
CA VAL A 271 -11.79 8.24 5.01
C VAL A 271 -12.85 9.21 4.49
N ASP A 272 -12.68 9.74 3.28
CA ASP A 272 -13.64 10.66 2.65
C ASP A 272 -15.02 10.01 2.49
N SER A 273 -15.04 8.75 2.04
CA SER A 273 -16.29 8.00 1.87
C SER A 273 -16.97 7.72 3.22
N PHE A 274 -16.17 7.48 4.27
CA PHE A 274 -16.68 7.28 5.64
C PHE A 274 -17.24 8.58 6.22
N GLU A 275 -16.56 9.70 6.03
CA GLU A 275 -17.03 11.02 6.50
C GLU A 275 -18.35 11.39 5.82
N GLU A 276 -18.44 11.22 4.49
CA GLU A 276 -19.70 11.45 3.76
C GLU A 276 -20.83 10.53 4.27
N LEU A 277 -20.52 9.28 4.60
CA LEU A 277 -21.48 8.37 5.21
C LEU A 277 -21.92 8.88 6.58
N GLY A 278 -20.99 9.27 7.44
CA GLY A 278 -21.27 9.76 8.79
C GLY A 278 -22.18 10.99 8.79
N GLU A 279 -21.95 11.92 7.88
CA GLU A 279 -22.81 13.09 7.71
C GLU A 279 -24.21 12.72 7.20
N LYS A 280 -24.31 11.92 6.14
CA LYS A 280 -25.61 11.54 5.57
C LYS A 280 -26.43 10.63 6.48
N ALA A 281 -25.76 9.82 7.30
CA ALA A 281 -26.40 8.87 8.20
C ALA A 281 -26.70 9.44 9.59
N ASN A 282 -26.33 10.70 9.85
CA ASN A 282 -26.41 11.35 11.16
C ASN A 282 -25.71 10.52 12.26
N PHE A 283 -24.46 10.12 12.01
CA PHE A 283 -23.63 9.49 13.04
C PHE A 283 -23.45 10.41 14.24
N VAL A 284 -23.25 9.81 15.40
CA VAL A 284 -23.12 10.52 16.68
C VAL A 284 -21.72 11.16 16.77
N ASP A 285 -21.63 12.36 17.32
CA ASP A 285 -20.34 13.01 17.55
C ASP A 285 -19.52 12.25 18.62
N PRO A 286 -18.19 12.15 18.45
CA PRO A 286 -17.31 11.54 19.44
C PRO A 286 -17.46 12.18 20.83
N PRO A 287 -17.26 11.41 21.91
CA PRO A 287 -17.37 11.94 23.27
C PRO A 287 -16.40 13.10 23.56
N GLU A 288 -15.25 13.20 22.88
CA GLU A 288 -14.33 14.35 23.02
C GLU A 288 -14.88 15.66 22.43
N GLN A 289 -15.92 15.60 21.60
CA GLN A 289 -16.56 16.76 20.96
C GLN A 289 -17.92 17.11 21.60
N GLN A 290 -18.37 16.35 22.58
CA GLN A 290 -19.55 16.72 23.36
C GLN A 290 -19.16 17.86 24.30
N GLU A 291 -19.59 19.09 23.97
CA GLU A 291 -19.58 20.17 24.96
C GLU A 291 -20.33 19.70 26.21
N PRO A 292 -19.89 20.10 27.42
CA PRO A 292 -20.62 19.77 28.64
C PRO A 292 -22.05 20.24 28.47
N VAL A 293 -22.98 19.29 28.36
CA VAL A 293 -24.41 19.56 28.30
C VAL A 293 -24.72 20.48 29.46
N ALA A 294 -25.06 21.73 29.16
CA ALA A 294 -25.64 22.63 30.13
C ALA A 294 -26.85 21.89 30.70
N VAL A 295 -26.78 21.56 31.99
CA VAL A 295 -27.89 21.00 32.74
C VAL A 295 -29.11 21.83 32.37
N PRO A 296 -30.17 21.25 31.79
CA PRO A 296 -31.36 22.04 31.51
C PRO A 296 -31.85 22.53 32.86
N SER A 297 -31.78 23.84 33.07
CA SER A 297 -32.34 24.46 34.26
C SER A 297 -33.82 24.09 34.28
N ASP A 298 -34.21 23.27 35.25
CA ASP A 298 -35.59 23.15 35.69
C ASP A 298 -36.15 24.56 35.90
N GLY A 299 -36.98 25.06 35.01
CA GLY A 299 -37.56 26.37 35.25
C GLY A 299 -38.11 27.12 34.05
N PHE A 300 -39.27 26.69 33.56
CA PHE A 300 -40.37 27.62 33.29
C PHE A 300 -41.69 26.85 33.20
N TRP A 301 -41.69 25.73 32.46
CA TRP A 301 -42.89 24.93 32.20
C TRP A 301 -43.36 24.10 33.41
N THR A 302 -42.44 23.61 34.25
CA THR A 302 -42.78 22.92 35.52
C THR A 302 -43.37 23.85 36.58
N ARG A 303 -43.08 25.15 36.52
CA ARG A 303 -43.70 26.18 37.37
C ARG A 303 -45.10 26.57 36.89
N LEU A 304 -45.29 26.66 35.56
CA LEU A 304 -46.57 27.01 34.95
C LEU A 304 -47.62 25.89 35.07
N LEU A 305 -47.19 24.62 35.01
CA LEU A 305 -48.08 23.46 35.19
C LEU A 305 -48.47 23.21 36.66
N ASN A 306 -47.69 23.69 37.63
CA ASN A 306 -48.06 23.62 39.05
C ASN A 306 -49.00 24.74 39.52
N CYS A 307 -49.09 25.85 38.78
CA CYS A 307 -50.08 26.91 39.07
C CYS A 307 -51.51 26.54 38.63
N LEU A 308 -51.66 25.57 37.71
CA LEU A 308 -52.97 25.14 37.20
C LEU A 308 -53.61 24.00 38.02
N LYS A 309 -52.94 23.49 39.06
CA LYS A 309 -53.47 22.44 39.96
C LYS A 309 -54.00 22.96 41.30
N PHE A 310 -54.14 24.29 41.46
CA PHE A 310 -54.67 24.92 42.68
C PHE A 310 -56.00 25.65 42.46
N TRP A 311 -56.71 25.34 41.37
CA TRP A 311 -58.09 25.81 41.15
C TRP A 311 -58.97 24.61 40.83
N ASP A 312 -59.30 23.86 41.88
CA ASP A 312 -60.51 23.06 42.06
C ASP A 312 -60.75 22.91 43.57
#